data_AF-A0A0B0EJ68-F1
#
_entry.id   AF-A0A0B0EJ68-F1
#
_cell.length_a   1.000
_cell.length_b   1.000
_cell.length_c   1.000
_cell.angle_alpha   90.00
_cell.angle_beta   90.00
_cell.angle_gamma   90.00
#
_symmetry.space_group_name_H-M   'P 1'
#
loop_
_entity.id
_entity.type
_entity.pdbx_description
1 polymer ?
#
loop_
_entity_poly.entity_id
_entity_poly.type
_entity_poly.pdbx_seq_one_letter_code
_entity_poly.pdbx_strand_id
1 'polypeptide(L)'
;MDLGFIAPLVLTYILLYIFRYFLYFTVRDNRTRILIIGANDFAREIVEESMRKKFRSYEIVCIASSDEKKLGYDIYGIKVLPLKDKIEELIRDYSVDCIVVTKRNRRGMLPIHELLNCKTQNIRVQEGFSFYEKIKRKIIISEFLQPSWFIFQDGFSQNSIHQSFKRMIGIAVSIVLLAVLTPIILLVAIGIKLDSPGPVFYQQERVGRKGKVFGLLKFRSMREDAEALNGPMFAQKSDARITHELARFFAG
;
A
#
# COMPACT_ATOMS: atom_id res chain seq x y z
N MET A 1 36.97 25.68 -11.29
CA MET A 1 35.91 25.11 -10.44
C MET A 1 36.39 25.22 -9.01
N ASP A 2 35.78 26.11 -8.23
CA ASP A 2 36.33 26.49 -6.93
C ASP A 2 36.29 25.32 -5.96
N LEU A 3 37.43 25.08 -5.30
CA LEU A 3 37.62 24.04 -4.28
C LEU A 3 36.56 24.15 -3.15
N GLY A 4 36.04 25.37 -2.94
CA GLY A 4 34.95 25.67 -2.00
C GLY A 4 33.59 25.04 -2.34
N PHE A 5 33.33 24.69 -3.61
CA PHE A 5 32.09 23.99 -4.00
C PHE A 5 32.22 22.46 -3.91
N ILE A 6 33.43 21.92 -4.07
CA ILE A 6 33.67 20.47 -4.09
C ILE A 6 33.70 19.91 -2.65
N ALA A 7 34.31 20.64 -1.71
CA ALA A 7 34.38 20.23 -0.31
C ALA A 7 33.02 19.92 0.37
N PRO A 8 31.97 20.78 0.25
CA PRO A 8 30.67 20.46 0.84
C PRO A 8 29.97 19.29 0.14
N LEU A 9 30.18 19.07 -1.16
CA LEU A 9 29.62 17.94 -1.89
C LEU A 9 30.22 16.60 -1.42
N VAL A 10 31.53 16.57 -1.20
CA VAL A 10 32.21 15.38 -0.67
C VAL A 10 31.78 15.12 0.78
N LEU A 11 31.70 16.17 1.62
CA LEU A 11 31.28 16.05 3.01
C LEU A 11 29.83 15.55 3.13
N THR A 12 28.91 16.09 2.31
CA THR A 12 27.51 15.64 2.29
C THR A 12 27.37 14.20 1.79
N TYR A 13 28.15 13.80 0.79
CA TYR A 13 28.18 12.41 0.33
C TYR A 13 28.65 11.44 1.43
N ILE A 14 29.72 11.79 2.15
CA ILE A 14 30.23 10.99 3.28
C ILE A 14 29.19 10.90 4.40
N LEU A 15 28.55 12.03 4.76
CA LEU A 15 27.48 12.05 5.76
C LEU A 15 26.28 11.18 5.36
N LEU A 16 25.85 11.23 4.10
CA LEU A 16 24.78 10.38 3.59
C LEU A 16 25.17 8.90 3.60
N TYR A 17 26.42 8.56 3.31
CA TYR A 17 26.92 7.19 3.36
C TYR A 17 26.94 6.67 4.80
N ILE A 18 27.45 7.46 5.75
CA ILE A 18 27.45 7.12 7.18
C ILE A 18 26.02 7.00 7.69
N PHE A 19 25.12 7.93 7.35
CA PHE A 19 23.72 7.88 7.74
C PHE A 19 23.01 6.65 7.16
N ARG A 20 23.26 6.28 5.89
CA ARG A 20 22.75 5.05 5.30
C ARG A 20 23.30 3.80 5.99
N TYR A 21 24.58 3.78 6.35
CA TYR A 21 25.19 2.67 7.08
C TYR A 21 24.62 2.55 8.49
N PHE A 22 24.44 3.67 9.18
CA PHE A 22 23.81 3.75 10.51
C PHE A 22 22.35 3.30 10.48
N LEU A 23 21.55 3.77 9.51
CA LEU A 23 20.18 3.30 9.30
C LEU A 23 20.16 1.81 8.95
N TYR A 24 21.05 1.36 8.07
CA TYR A 24 21.17 -0.05 7.73
C TYR A 24 21.45 -0.89 8.97
N PHE A 25 22.41 -0.48 9.81
CA PHE A 25 22.77 -1.18 11.03
C PHE A 25 21.64 -1.17 12.06
N THR A 26 20.99 -0.02 12.28
CA THR A 26 19.88 0.13 13.23
C THR A 26 18.64 -0.67 12.81
N VAL A 27 18.39 -0.80 11.50
CA VAL A 27 17.22 -1.49 10.96
C VAL A 27 17.48 -2.98 10.69
N ARG A 28 18.76 -3.43 10.71
CA ARG A 28 19.14 -4.80 10.31
C ARG A 28 18.61 -5.90 11.23
N ASP A 29 18.38 -5.63 12.50
CA ASP A 29 18.01 -6.65 13.49
C ASP A 29 16.62 -6.47 14.16
N ASN A 30 15.85 -5.46 13.75
CA ASN A 30 14.55 -5.22 14.36
C ASN A 30 13.44 -6.04 13.70
N ARG A 31 13.54 -7.37 13.80
CA ARG A 31 12.47 -8.28 13.37
C ARG A 31 11.43 -8.38 14.46
N THR A 32 10.17 -8.14 14.12
CA THR A 32 9.07 -8.42 15.04
C THR A 32 8.94 -9.93 15.18
N ARG A 33 9.12 -10.44 16.40
CA ARG A 33 9.05 -11.87 16.71
C ARG A 33 7.62 -12.26 17.02
N ILE A 34 7.14 -13.32 16.37
CA ILE A 34 5.73 -13.65 16.27
C ILE A 34 5.42 -15.01 16.87
N LEU A 35 4.46 -15.01 17.80
CA LEU A 35 3.77 -16.19 18.31
C LEU A 35 2.44 -16.36 17.59
N ILE A 36 2.20 -17.53 17.00
CA ILE A 36 0.89 -17.87 16.41
C ILE A 36 0.08 -18.69 17.41
N ILE A 37 -1.14 -18.27 17.75
CA ILE A 37 -2.07 -19.02 18.60
C ILE A 37 -3.11 -19.73 17.72
N GLY A 38 -3.03 -21.06 17.72
CA GLY A 38 -3.90 -21.97 16.99
C GLY A 38 -3.16 -22.72 15.88
N ALA A 39 -2.91 -24.01 16.08
CA ALA A 39 -2.30 -24.89 15.07
C ALA A 39 -3.38 -25.45 14.10
N ASN A 40 -3.84 -24.63 13.16
CA ASN A 40 -4.76 -25.04 12.08
C ASN A 40 -4.07 -24.96 10.70
N ASP A 41 -4.77 -25.41 9.65
CA ASP A 41 -4.23 -25.34 8.29
C ASP A 41 -3.93 -23.89 7.88
N PHE A 42 -4.70 -22.93 8.37
CA PHE A 42 -4.43 -21.51 8.16
C PHE A 42 -3.11 -21.03 8.80
N ALA A 43 -2.75 -21.52 9.99
CA ALA A 43 -1.43 -21.27 10.57
C ALA A 43 -0.31 -21.86 9.70
N ARG A 44 -0.52 -23.04 9.12
CA ARG A 44 0.44 -23.64 8.17
C ARG A 44 0.63 -22.76 6.93
N GLU A 45 -0.45 -22.23 6.36
CA GLU A 45 -0.38 -21.30 5.22
C GLU A 45 0.36 -20.00 5.57
N ILE A 46 0.10 -19.41 6.76
CA ILE A 46 0.82 -18.22 7.22
C ILE A 46 2.33 -18.49 7.29
N VAL A 47 2.73 -19.63 7.85
CA VAL A 47 4.13 -20.02 7.98
C VAL A 47 4.76 -20.24 6.61
N GLU A 48 4.07 -20.97 5.72
CA GLU A 48 4.57 -21.24 4.36
C GLU A 48 4.80 -19.94 3.57
N GLU A 49 3.83 -19.03 3.60
CA GLU A 49 3.94 -17.74 2.91
C GLU A 49 5.05 -16.85 3.50
N SER A 50 5.24 -16.90 4.83
CA SER A 50 6.34 -16.22 5.51
C SER A 50 7.71 -16.72 5.05
N MET A 51 7.87 -18.04 4.94
CA MET A 51 9.10 -18.68 4.47
C MET A 51 9.38 -18.40 2.99
N ARG A 52 8.36 -18.48 2.12
CA ARG A 52 8.49 -18.24 0.67
C ARG A 52 9.03 -16.84 0.35
N LYS A 53 8.56 -15.81 1.08
CA LYS A 53 8.90 -14.40 0.78
C LYS A 53 10.02 -13.81 1.62
N LYS A 54 10.63 -14.59 2.53
CA LYS A 54 11.75 -14.20 3.40
C LYS A 54 11.63 -12.74 3.88
N PHE A 55 10.46 -12.39 4.40
CA PHE A 55 10.19 -11.04 4.90
C PHE A 55 11.14 -10.75 6.05
N ARG A 56 12.07 -9.80 5.86
CA ARG A 56 13.04 -9.43 6.90
C ARG A 56 12.43 -8.75 8.11
N SER A 57 11.16 -8.32 8.04
CA SER A 57 10.49 -7.58 9.12
C SER A 57 9.82 -8.47 10.17
N TYR A 58 9.55 -9.73 9.86
CA TYR A 58 8.80 -10.64 10.72
C TYR A 58 9.52 -11.96 10.85
N GLU A 59 9.52 -12.52 12.06
CA GLU A 59 10.05 -13.84 12.33
C GLU A 59 9.05 -14.64 13.16
N ILE A 60 8.57 -15.75 12.62
CA ILE A 60 7.64 -16.63 13.35
C ILE A 60 8.51 -17.55 14.20
N VAL A 61 8.44 -17.38 15.52
CA VAL A 61 9.34 -18.06 16.47
C VAL A 61 8.73 -19.36 17.00
N CYS A 62 7.42 -19.38 17.23
CA CYS A 62 6.71 -20.57 17.71
C CYS A 62 5.20 -20.51 17.42
N ILE A 63 4.55 -21.66 17.50
CA ILE A 63 3.10 -21.82 17.39
C ILE A 63 2.61 -22.41 18.71
N ALA A 64 1.58 -21.84 19.32
CA ALA A 64 0.94 -22.38 20.51
C ALA A 64 -0.44 -22.96 20.18
N SER A 65 -0.76 -24.13 20.73
CA SER A 65 -2.03 -24.81 20.52
C SER A 65 -2.59 -25.36 21.83
N SER A 66 -3.92 -25.30 21.98
CA SER A 66 -4.64 -26.00 23.05
C SER A 66 -5.01 -27.44 22.67
N ASP A 67 -4.83 -27.81 21.39
CA ASP A 67 -5.11 -29.16 20.90
C ASP A 67 -3.91 -30.06 21.16
N GLU A 68 -4.04 -30.96 22.14
CA GLU A 68 -2.99 -31.89 22.57
C GLU A 68 -2.51 -32.79 21.43
N LYS A 69 -3.40 -33.12 20.46
CA LYS A 69 -3.05 -33.98 19.32
C LYS A 69 -2.05 -33.34 18.36
N LYS A 70 -1.85 -32.02 18.43
CA LYS A 70 -0.96 -31.26 17.54
C LYS A 70 0.31 -30.80 18.24
N LEU A 71 0.50 -31.14 19.51
CA LEU A 71 1.71 -30.78 20.26
C LEU A 71 2.92 -31.58 19.75
N GLY A 72 4.08 -30.93 19.70
CA GLY A 72 5.33 -31.57 19.26
C GLY A 72 5.47 -31.75 17.75
N TYR A 73 4.44 -31.44 16.96
CA TYR A 73 4.57 -31.34 15.52
C TYR A 73 5.45 -30.14 15.14
N ASP A 74 6.20 -30.32 14.07
CA ASP A 74 6.98 -29.28 13.44
C ASP A 74 6.25 -28.82 12.16
N ILE A 75 5.93 -27.53 12.09
CA ILE A 75 5.38 -26.89 10.90
C ILE A 75 6.51 -26.08 10.26
N TYR A 76 7.14 -26.63 9.22
CA TYR A 76 8.21 -25.98 8.44
C TYR A 76 9.41 -25.47 9.27
N GLY A 77 9.84 -26.21 10.29
CA GLY A 77 10.93 -25.86 11.22
C GLY A 77 10.47 -25.12 12.48
N ILE A 78 9.15 -24.94 12.68
CA ILE A 78 8.56 -24.20 13.81
C ILE A 78 7.82 -25.16 14.72
N LYS A 79 8.23 -25.21 15.99
CA LYS A 79 7.65 -26.10 17.01
C LYS A 79 6.26 -25.64 17.43
N VAL A 80 5.35 -26.62 17.56
CA VAL A 80 4.03 -26.43 18.18
C VAL A 80 4.09 -26.74 19.68
N LEU A 81 3.87 -25.72 20.50
CA LEU A 81 3.97 -25.72 21.95
C LEU A 81 2.57 -25.69 22.62
N PRO A 82 2.45 -26.14 23.88
CA PRO A 82 1.19 -26.08 24.61
C PRO A 82 0.84 -24.64 25.01
N LEU A 83 -0.42 -24.25 24.81
CA LEU A 83 -0.92 -22.91 25.17
C LEU A 83 -1.26 -22.77 26.66
N LYS A 84 -1.68 -23.86 27.31
CA LYS A 84 -2.34 -23.89 28.63
C LYS A 84 -1.61 -23.03 29.67
N ASP A 85 -2.18 -21.86 30.00
CA ASP A 85 -1.75 -20.88 31.00
C ASP A 85 -0.27 -20.41 30.92
N LYS A 86 0.40 -20.65 29.78
CA LYS A 86 1.84 -20.44 29.59
C LYS A 86 2.19 -19.38 28.57
N ILE A 87 1.23 -18.54 28.18
CA ILE A 87 1.45 -17.49 27.18
C ILE A 87 2.59 -16.55 27.61
N GLU A 88 2.65 -16.16 28.89
CA GLU A 88 3.69 -15.27 29.41
C GLU A 88 5.08 -15.91 29.43
N GLU A 89 5.18 -17.23 29.70
CA GLU A 89 6.44 -17.98 29.58
C GLU A 89 6.93 -17.97 28.13
N LEU A 90 6.05 -18.30 27.18
CA LEU A 90 6.38 -18.32 25.76
C LEU A 90 6.81 -16.95 25.25
N ILE A 91 6.16 -15.88 25.72
CA ILE A 91 6.50 -14.51 25.34
C ILE A 91 7.91 -14.16 25.80
N ARG A 92 8.29 -14.51 27.03
CA ARG A 92 9.63 -14.23 27.57
C ARG A 92 10.69 -15.08 26.90
N ASP A 93 10.49 -16.40 26.87
CA ASP A 93 11.49 -17.36 26.37
C ASP A 93 11.82 -17.13 24.89
N TYR A 94 10.81 -16.77 24.10
CA TYR A 94 10.98 -16.52 22.67
C TYR A 94 11.06 -15.04 22.31
N SER A 95 11.06 -14.13 23.30
CA SER A 95 11.07 -12.67 23.11
C SER A 95 10.03 -12.20 22.10
N VAL A 96 8.75 -12.49 22.35
CA VAL A 96 7.65 -12.26 21.41
C VAL A 96 7.17 -10.80 21.48
N ASP A 97 7.11 -10.13 20.33
CA ASP A 97 6.59 -8.76 20.20
C ASP A 97 5.14 -8.72 19.69
N CYS A 98 4.72 -9.79 19.03
CA CYS A 98 3.42 -9.88 18.36
C CYS A 98 2.79 -11.26 18.48
N ILE A 99 1.51 -11.29 18.83
CA ILE A 99 0.67 -12.48 18.91
C ILE A 99 -0.33 -12.46 17.75
N VAL A 100 -0.39 -13.55 16.99
CA VAL A 100 -1.30 -13.72 15.86
C VAL A 100 -2.28 -14.84 16.16
N VAL A 101 -3.58 -14.52 16.22
CA VAL A 101 -4.62 -15.50 16.58
C VAL A 101 -5.31 -16.03 15.33
N THR A 102 -5.25 -17.34 15.08
CA THR A 102 -5.77 -17.97 13.84
C THR A 102 -7.13 -18.65 14.01
N LYS A 103 -7.71 -18.66 15.21
CA LYS A 103 -8.96 -19.38 15.52
C LYS A 103 -10.20 -18.53 15.17
N ARG A 104 -11.10 -19.07 14.32
CA ARG A 104 -12.34 -18.40 13.86
C ARG A 104 -13.42 -18.22 14.94
N ASN A 105 -13.43 -19.04 16.00
CA ASN A 105 -14.47 -19.00 17.02
C ASN A 105 -13.85 -18.55 18.36
N ARG A 106 -14.18 -17.33 18.80
CA ARG A 106 -13.75 -16.78 20.11
C ARG A 106 -14.46 -17.44 21.30
N ARG A 107 -15.38 -18.37 21.04
CA ARG A 107 -16.14 -19.09 22.05
C ARG A 107 -15.32 -20.25 22.61
N GLY A 108 -14.85 -20.09 23.84
CA GLY A 108 -14.59 -21.20 24.77
C GLY A 108 -13.15 -21.67 25.00
N MET A 109 -12.13 -21.15 24.30
CA MET A 109 -10.73 -21.62 24.50
C MET A 109 -9.64 -20.57 24.23
N LEU A 110 -9.98 -19.33 23.87
CA LEU A 110 -8.98 -18.27 23.78
C LEU A 110 -8.87 -17.59 25.14
N PRO A 111 -7.68 -17.51 25.76
CA PRO A 111 -7.51 -16.84 27.04
C PRO A 111 -7.53 -15.33 26.84
N ILE A 112 -8.75 -14.77 26.76
CA ILE A 112 -8.97 -13.34 26.47
C ILE A 112 -8.26 -12.47 27.51
N HIS A 113 -8.31 -12.85 28.79
CA HIS A 113 -7.66 -12.10 29.87
C HIS A 113 -6.14 -12.05 29.70
N GLU A 114 -5.50 -13.18 29.36
CA GLU A 114 -4.05 -13.22 29.11
C GLU A 114 -3.68 -12.37 27.89
N LEU A 115 -4.45 -12.46 26.79
CA LEU A 115 -4.22 -11.65 25.60
C LEU A 115 -4.38 -10.15 25.87
N LEU A 116 -5.34 -9.77 26.73
CA LEU A 116 -5.50 -8.39 27.17
C LEU A 116 -4.30 -7.94 28.03
N ASN A 117 -3.80 -8.78 28.93
CA ASN A 117 -2.60 -8.49 29.73
C ASN A 117 -1.35 -8.34 28.84
N CYS A 118 -1.22 -9.17 27.81
CA CYS A 118 -0.15 -9.02 26.83
C CYS A 118 -0.24 -7.66 26.12
N LYS A 119 -1.47 -7.25 25.77
CA LYS A 119 -1.70 -5.96 25.10
C LYS A 119 -1.36 -4.76 26.00
N THR A 120 -1.61 -4.84 27.31
CA THR A 120 -1.19 -3.79 28.26
C THR A 120 0.33 -3.74 28.45
N GLN A 121 1.03 -4.87 28.26
CA GLN A 121 2.48 -4.97 28.23
C GLN A 121 3.11 -4.58 26.87
N ASN A 122 2.36 -3.87 26.02
CA ASN A 122 2.80 -3.39 24.71
C ASN A 122 3.08 -4.49 23.67
N ILE A 123 2.53 -5.70 23.87
CA ILE A 123 2.59 -6.80 22.91
C ILE A 123 1.43 -6.66 21.93
N ARG A 124 1.72 -6.71 20.63
CA ARG A 124 0.68 -6.51 19.60
C ARG A 124 -0.13 -7.77 19.43
N VAL A 125 -1.44 -7.72 19.68
CA VAL A 125 -2.36 -8.82 19.38
C VAL A 125 -3.10 -8.54 18.06
N GLN A 126 -2.94 -9.42 17.08
CA GLN A 126 -3.53 -9.30 15.74
C GLN A 126 -4.33 -10.54 15.35
N GLU A 127 -5.32 -10.35 14.50
CA GLU A 127 -6.03 -11.46 13.87
C GLU A 127 -5.18 -12.09 12.76
N GLY A 128 -5.26 -13.41 12.64
CA GLY A 128 -4.53 -14.19 11.63
C GLY A 128 -4.80 -13.71 10.21
N PHE A 129 -6.04 -13.30 9.91
CA PHE A 129 -6.39 -12.80 8.58
C PHE A 129 -5.70 -11.47 8.27
N SER A 130 -5.79 -10.48 9.17
CA SER A 130 -5.10 -9.18 8.99
C SER A 130 -3.58 -9.35 8.89
N PHE A 131 -3.01 -10.31 9.63
CA PHE A 131 -1.59 -10.63 9.53
C PHE A 131 -1.24 -11.30 8.19
N TYR A 132 -2.06 -12.24 7.73
CA TYR A 132 -1.89 -12.90 6.44
C TYR A 132 -1.99 -11.90 5.27
N GLU A 133 -2.93 -10.96 5.29
CA GLU A 133 -3.03 -9.90 4.28
C GLU A 133 -1.76 -9.04 4.21
N LYS A 134 -1.18 -8.69 5.37
CA LYS A 134 0.10 -7.95 5.44
C LYS A 134 1.24 -8.73 4.79
N ILE A 135 1.31 -10.05 5.02
CA ILE A 135 2.32 -10.93 4.40
C ILE A 135 2.06 -11.04 2.88
N LYS A 136 0.82 -11.30 2.47
CA LYS A 136 0.53 -11.51 1.04
C LYS A 136 0.56 -10.24 0.21
N ARG A 137 0.33 -9.06 0.81
CA ARG A 137 0.02 -7.78 0.12
C ARG A 137 -1.14 -7.92 -0.88
N LYS A 138 -2.01 -8.90 -0.66
CA LYS A 138 -3.19 -9.20 -1.47
C LYS A 138 -4.32 -9.51 -0.50
N ILE A 139 -5.51 -9.00 -0.83
CA ILE A 139 -6.75 -9.37 -0.15
C ILE A 139 -7.18 -10.71 -0.76
N ILE A 140 -7.34 -11.75 0.06
CA ILE A 140 -7.89 -13.02 -0.44
C ILE A 140 -9.40 -12.82 -0.58
N ILE A 141 -9.88 -12.79 -1.82
CA ILE A 141 -11.30 -12.60 -2.14
C ILE A 141 -12.08 -13.91 -1.98
N SER A 142 -11.40 -15.06 -2.08
CA SER A 142 -12.05 -16.35 -2.37
C SER A 142 -12.55 -17.15 -1.16
N GLU A 143 -12.22 -16.81 0.09
CA GLU A 143 -12.52 -17.74 1.21
C GLU A 143 -12.89 -17.09 2.56
N PHE A 144 -12.79 -15.76 2.69
CA PHE A 144 -12.88 -15.06 3.99
C PHE A 144 -13.68 -13.74 4.00
N LEU A 145 -14.16 -13.26 2.85
CA LEU A 145 -14.83 -11.97 2.74
C LEU A 145 -16.36 -12.10 2.89
N GLN A 146 -16.84 -12.08 4.14
CA GLN A 146 -18.20 -11.60 4.38
C GLN A 146 -18.23 -10.08 4.15
N PRO A 147 -19.27 -9.51 3.52
CA PRO A 147 -19.38 -8.05 3.34
C PRO A 147 -19.23 -7.23 4.64
N SER A 148 -19.57 -7.84 5.79
CA SER A 148 -19.36 -7.27 7.12
C SER A 148 -17.89 -6.93 7.43
N TRP A 149 -16.93 -7.66 6.86
CA TRP A 149 -15.49 -7.42 7.07
C TRP A 149 -15.04 -6.02 6.61
N PHE A 150 -15.62 -5.50 5.52
CA PHE A 150 -15.29 -4.15 5.03
C PHE A 150 -15.60 -3.05 6.06
N ILE A 151 -16.62 -3.26 6.90
CA ILE A 151 -17.02 -2.28 7.92
C ILE A 151 -15.95 -2.12 9.01
N PHE A 152 -15.20 -3.20 9.31
CA PHE A 152 -14.20 -3.24 10.38
C PHE A 152 -12.78 -2.95 9.88
N GLN A 153 -12.60 -2.64 8.60
CA GLN A 153 -11.30 -2.28 8.05
C GLN A 153 -11.00 -0.80 8.30
N ASP A 154 -9.87 -0.54 8.97
CA ASP A 154 -9.36 0.81 9.25
C ASP A 154 -9.09 1.63 7.97
N GLY A 155 -9.04 0.98 6.79
CA GLY A 155 -8.79 1.63 5.49
C GLY A 155 -9.83 2.67 5.05
N PHE A 156 -11.02 2.69 5.67
CA PHE A 156 -12.01 3.75 5.45
C PHE A 156 -11.79 4.98 6.34
N SER A 157 -11.02 4.84 7.43
CA SER A 157 -10.62 5.94 8.31
C SER A 157 -9.43 6.67 7.72
N GLN A 158 -9.69 7.54 6.75
CA GLN A 158 -8.64 8.44 6.25
C GLN A 158 -8.39 9.56 7.27
N ASN A 159 -7.28 9.45 7.99
CA ASN A 159 -6.83 10.47 8.93
C ASN A 159 -6.82 11.86 8.26
N SER A 160 -7.55 12.82 8.84
CA SER A 160 -7.79 14.16 8.25
C SER A 160 -6.48 14.91 7.97
N ILE A 161 -5.48 14.75 8.85
CA ILE A 161 -4.15 15.35 8.69
C ILE A 161 -3.44 14.82 7.44
N HIS A 162 -3.48 13.49 7.23
CA HIS A 162 -2.86 12.86 6.06
C HIS A 162 -3.55 13.32 4.76
N GLN A 163 -4.88 13.47 4.76
CA GLN A 163 -5.61 13.99 3.61
C GLN A 163 -5.25 15.45 3.28
N SER A 164 -5.14 16.30 4.31
CA SER A 164 -4.73 17.70 4.14
C SER A 164 -3.30 17.80 3.63
N PHE A 165 -2.37 17.02 4.18
CA PHE A 165 -0.98 16.99 3.72
C PHE A 165 -0.85 16.51 2.27
N LYS A 166 -1.57 15.43 1.91
CA LYS A 166 -1.66 14.95 0.52
C LYS A 166 -2.20 16.03 -0.41
N ARG A 167 -3.18 16.82 0.04
CA ARG A 167 -3.74 17.94 -0.75
C ARG A 167 -2.74 19.06 -0.93
N MET A 168 -2.02 19.45 0.12
CA MET A 168 -0.96 20.47 0.04
C MET A 168 0.15 20.06 -0.92
N ILE A 169 0.64 18.82 -0.81
CA ILE A 169 1.64 18.28 -1.74
C ILE A 169 1.10 18.29 -3.17
N GLY A 170 -0.13 17.81 -3.36
CA GLY A 170 -0.76 17.82 -4.69
C GLY A 170 -0.80 19.22 -5.30
N ILE A 171 -1.20 20.23 -4.54
CA ILE A 171 -1.24 21.63 -5.01
C ILE A 171 0.18 22.14 -5.31
N ALA A 172 1.14 21.94 -4.40
CA ALA A 172 2.51 22.42 -4.56
C ALA A 172 3.17 21.81 -5.81
N VAL A 173 3.07 20.48 -5.97
CA VAL A 173 3.60 19.77 -7.15
C VAL A 173 2.90 20.21 -8.42
N SER A 174 1.57 20.39 -8.40
CA SER A 174 0.83 20.88 -9.58
C SER A 174 1.25 22.29 -9.99
N ILE A 175 1.49 23.21 -9.06
CA ILE A 175 1.95 24.57 -9.37
C ILE A 175 3.34 24.54 -10.01
N VAL A 176 4.27 23.76 -9.43
CA VAL A 176 5.62 23.61 -9.98
C VAL A 176 5.59 23.00 -11.38
N LEU A 177 4.83 21.92 -11.57
CA LEU A 177 4.68 21.30 -12.88
C LEU A 177 4.03 22.23 -13.89
N LEU A 178 3.01 23.00 -13.50
CA LEU A 178 2.40 23.99 -14.38
C LEU A 178 3.41 25.06 -14.79
N ALA A 179 4.19 25.62 -13.85
CA ALA A 179 5.20 26.63 -14.16
C ALA A 179 6.27 26.09 -15.13
N VAL A 180 6.79 24.89 -14.88
CA VAL A 180 7.82 24.26 -15.73
C VAL A 180 7.27 23.86 -17.10
N LEU A 181 6.04 23.37 -17.17
CA LEU A 181 5.42 22.90 -18.41
C LEU A 181 4.71 24.02 -19.19
N THR A 182 4.55 25.23 -18.63
CA THR A 182 3.94 26.39 -19.30
C THR A 182 4.49 26.63 -20.72
N PRO A 183 5.81 26.66 -20.98
CA PRO A 183 6.32 26.87 -22.35
C PRO A 183 5.86 25.77 -23.32
N ILE A 184 5.83 24.51 -22.89
CA ILE A 184 5.38 23.39 -23.71
C ILE A 184 3.87 23.48 -23.96
N ILE A 185 3.09 23.78 -22.92
CA ILE A 185 1.64 23.99 -23.00
C ILE A 185 1.31 25.09 -24.00
N LEU A 186 2.07 26.20 -23.99
CA LEU A 186 1.89 27.31 -24.92
C LEU A 186 2.19 26.91 -26.37
N LEU A 187 3.29 26.17 -26.61
CA LEU A 187 3.63 25.68 -27.95
C LEU A 187 2.53 24.77 -28.51
N VAL A 188 2.04 23.83 -27.70
CA VAL A 188 0.92 22.95 -28.08
C VAL A 188 -0.35 23.76 -28.33
N ALA A 189 -0.65 24.75 -27.48
CA ALA A 189 -1.82 25.61 -27.64
C ALA A 189 -1.79 26.43 -28.94
N ILE A 190 -0.63 26.98 -29.31
CA ILE A 190 -0.43 27.68 -30.58
C ILE A 190 -0.63 26.71 -31.75
N GLY A 191 -0.04 25.51 -31.68
CA GLY A 191 -0.20 24.47 -32.69
C GLY A 191 -1.68 24.12 -32.94
N ILE A 192 -2.45 23.93 -31.88
CA ILE A 192 -3.90 23.64 -31.98
C ILE A 192 -4.67 24.81 -32.62
N LYS A 193 -4.33 26.06 -32.27
CA LYS A 193 -5.07 27.24 -32.73
C LYS A 193 -4.75 27.65 -34.16
N LEU A 194 -3.55 27.33 -34.66
CA LEU A 194 -3.19 27.51 -36.07
C LEU A 194 -3.85 26.46 -36.98
N ASP A 195 -4.17 25.30 -36.43
CA ASP A 195 -4.69 24.16 -37.19
C ASP A 195 -6.21 24.23 -37.40
N SER A 196 -6.98 24.61 -36.37
CA SER A 196 -8.43 24.74 -36.48
C SER A 196 -8.99 25.88 -35.62
N PRO A 197 -10.03 26.60 -36.09
CA PRO A 197 -10.72 27.58 -35.27
C PRO A 197 -11.42 26.90 -34.09
N GLY A 198 -11.39 27.53 -32.92
CA GLY A 198 -12.08 27.08 -31.70
C GLY A 198 -11.20 27.07 -30.44
N PRO A 199 -11.73 26.62 -29.29
CA PRO A 199 -11.00 26.56 -28.03
C PRO A 199 -9.91 25.46 -28.02
N VAL A 200 -8.78 25.78 -27.39
CA VAL A 200 -7.62 24.88 -27.25
C VAL A 200 -7.90 23.71 -26.30
N PHE A 201 -8.71 23.94 -25.27
CA PHE A 201 -9.03 22.95 -24.25
C PHE A 201 -10.44 22.40 -24.42
N TYR A 202 -10.59 21.09 -24.20
CA TYR A 202 -11.87 20.40 -24.08
C TYR A 202 -12.10 19.99 -22.63
N GLN A 203 -13.32 20.18 -22.13
CA GLN A 203 -13.71 19.83 -20.77
C GLN A 203 -14.55 18.55 -20.76
N GLN A 204 -14.04 17.50 -20.12
CA GLN A 204 -14.74 16.22 -19.96
C GLN A 204 -15.27 16.06 -18.53
N GLU A 205 -16.54 15.71 -18.34
CA GLU A 205 -17.08 15.45 -17.01
C GLU A 205 -16.59 14.10 -16.45
N ARG A 206 -16.20 14.11 -15.17
CA ARG A 206 -15.79 12.91 -14.42
C ARG A 206 -16.30 12.96 -12.99
N VAL A 207 -16.64 11.79 -12.43
CA VAL A 207 -17.04 11.66 -11.03
C VAL A 207 -15.79 11.73 -10.15
N GLY A 208 -15.76 12.72 -9.25
CA GLY A 208 -14.67 12.98 -8.32
C GLY A 208 -14.97 12.53 -6.89
N ARG A 209 -14.29 13.17 -5.93
CA ARG A 209 -14.35 12.82 -4.50
C ARG A 209 -15.78 12.94 -3.96
N LYS A 210 -16.23 11.89 -3.26
CA LYS A 210 -17.59 11.78 -2.69
C LYS A 210 -18.71 11.94 -3.74
N GLY A 211 -18.48 11.45 -4.96
CA GLY A 211 -19.48 11.48 -6.04
C GLY A 211 -19.68 12.86 -6.69
N LYS A 212 -18.93 13.89 -6.30
CA LYS A 212 -19.02 15.22 -6.92
C LYS A 212 -18.43 15.20 -8.32
N VAL A 213 -19.22 15.53 -9.34
CA VAL A 213 -18.76 15.66 -10.72
C VAL A 213 -17.82 16.86 -10.85
N PHE A 214 -16.76 16.74 -11.64
CA PHE A 214 -15.84 17.83 -11.99
C PHE A 214 -15.45 17.76 -13.46
N GLY A 215 -15.09 18.92 -14.03
CA GLY A 215 -14.57 19.02 -15.39
C GLY A 215 -13.07 18.75 -15.44
N LEU A 216 -12.67 17.76 -16.22
CA LEU A 216 -11.28 17.48 -16.56
C LEU A 216 -10.93 18.22 -17.85
N LEU A 217 -10.01 19.19 -17.75
CA LEU A 217 -9.47 19.90 -18.90
C LEU A 217 -8.38 19.07 -19.57
N LYS A 218 -8.51 18.86 -20.89
CA LYS A 218 -7.49 18.23 -21.74
C LYS A 218 -7.30 19.05 -23.01
N PHE A 219 -6.14 18.91 -23.65
CA PHE A 219 -5.94 19.48 -24.98
C PHE A 219 -6.92 18.86 -25.98
N ARG A 220 -7.43 19.70 -26.88
CA ARG A 220 -8.26 19.26 -27.99
C ARG A 220 -7.40 18.41 -28.94
N SER A 221 -7.84 17.18 -29.20
CA SER A 221 -7.21 16.26 -30.17
C SER A 221 -8.10 15.99 -31.40
N MET A 222 -9.35 16.44 -31.38
CA MET A 222 -10.33 16.28 -32.45
C MET A 222 -10.95 17.62 -32.83
N ARG A 223 -11.48 17.75 -34.05
CA ARG A 223 -12.23 18.95 -34.47
C ARG A 223 -13.46 19.18 -33.58
N GLU A 224 -13.89 20.43 -33.45
CA GLU A 224 -15.06 20.82 -32.62
C GLU A 224 -16.33 20.06 -33.01
N ASP A 225 -16.53 19.85 -34.30
CA ASP A 225 -17.72 19.20 -34.85
C ASP A 225 -17.63 17.65 -34.85
N ALA A 226 -16.58 17.07 -34.28
CA ALA A 226 -16.30 15.63 -34.35
C ALA A 226 -17.34 14.74 -33.62
N GLU A 227 -18.03 15.29 -32.62
CA GLU A 227 -19.07 14.59 -31.84
C GLU A 227 -20.50 15.04 -32.19
N ALA A 228 -20.65 16.07 -33.04
CA ALA A 228 -21.94 16.68 -33.36
C ALA A 228 -22.93 15.74 -34.09
N LEU A 229 -22.41 14.77 -34.84
CA LEU A 229 -23.22 13.83 -35.62
C LEU A 229 -23.50 12.49 -34.91
N ASN A 230 -22.60 11.99 -34.06
CA ASN A 230 -22.64 10.60 -33.56
C ASN A 230 -22.48 10.45 -32.03
N GLY A 231 -22.36 11.54 -31.27
CA GLY A 231 -22.13 11.48 -29.82
C GLY A 231 -20.73 10.95 -29.43
N PRO A 232 -20.48 10.72 -28.13
CA PRO A 232 -19.17 10.30 -27.64
C PRO A 232 -18.85 8.87 -28.08
N MET A 233 -17.92 8.72 -29.02
CA MET A 233 -17.44 7.44 -29.54
C MET A 233 -15.94 7.29 -29.24
N PHE A 234 -15.48 6.05 -29.02
CA PHE A 234 -14.06 5.77 -28.88
C PHE A 234 -13.31 6.10 -30.19
N ALA A 235 -12.15 6.76 -30.07
CA ALA A 235 -11.29 7.07 -31.19
C ALA A 235 -10.76 5.76 -31.83
N GLN A 236 -10.89 5.63 -33.15
CA GLN A 236 -10.27 4.53 -33.89
C GLN A 236 -8.86 4.91 -34.34
N LYS A 237 -8.00 3.90 -34.56
CA LYS A 237 -6.56 4.06 -34.87
C LYS A 237 -6.27 4.91 -36.12
N SER A 238 -7.26 5.10 -36.99
CA SER A 238 -7.18 5.92 -38.21
C SER A 238 -8.42 6.81 -38.39
N ASP A 239 -8.85 7.48 -37.31
CA ASP A 239 -10.05 8.32 -37.30
C ASP A 239 -9.83 9.65 -38.05
N ALA A 240 -10.69 9.93 -39.03
CA ALA A 240 -10.66 11.16 -39.84
C ALA A 240 -10.99 12.44 -39.03
N ARG A 241 -11.46 12.28 -37.79
CA ARG A 241 -11.79 13.37 -36.85
C ARG A 241 -10.58 13.91 -36.09
N ILE A 242 -9.44 13.23 -36.15
CA ILE A 242 -8.18 13.64 -35.52
C ILE A 242 -7.51 14.71 -36.40
N THR A 243 -7.09 15.83 -35.80
CA THR A 243 -6.60 16.98 -36.56
C THR A 243 -5.16 16.84 -37.07
N HIS A 244 -4.26 16.09 -36.38
CA HIS A 244 -2.86 15.87 -36.84
C HIS A 244 -2.15 14.65 -36.21
N GLU A 245 -0.93 14.33 -36.65
CA GLU A 245 -0.02 13.34 -36.05
C GLU A 245 0.34 13.61 -34.59
N LEU A 246 0.44 14.89 -34.17
CA LEU A 246 0.65 15.25 -32.76
C LEU A 246 -0.59 14.91 -31.92
N ALA A 247 -1.79 15.10 -32.46
CA ALA A 247 -3.02 14.67 -31.82
C ALA A 247 -3.16 13.13 -31.80
N ARG A 248 -2.63 12.41 -32.81
CA ARG A 248 -2.50 10.93 -32.76
C ARG A 248 -1.58 10.47 -31.63
N PHE A 249 -0.47 11.16 -31.38
CA PHE A 249 0.44 10.83 -30.26
C PHE A 249 -0.28 10.92 -28.90
N PHE A 250 -1.18 11.89 -28.72
CA PHE A 250 -1.98 12.02 -27.50
C PHE A 250 -3.26 11.16 -27.45
N ALA A 251 -3.68 10.56 -28.58
CA ALA A 251 -4.89 9.75 -28.70
C ALA A 251 -4.64 8.23 -28.62
N GLY A 252 -3.38 7.79 -28.60
CA GLY A 252 -2.95 6.38 -28.50
C GLY A 252 -2.89 5.83 -27.08
#